data_AF-A0AAN1SFQ7-F1
#
_entry.id   AF-A0AAN1SFQ7-F1
#
_cell.length_a   1.000
_cell.length_b   1.000
_cell.length_c   1.000
_cell.angle_alpha   90.00
_cell.angle_beta   90.00
_cell.angle_gamma   90.00
#
_symmetry.space_group_name_H-M   'P 1'
#
loop_
_entity.id
_entity.type
_entity.pdbx_description
1 polymer ?
#
loop_
_entity_poly.entity_id
_entity_poly.type
_entity_poly.pdbx_seq_one_letter_code
_entity_poly.pdbx_strand_id
1 'polypeptide(L)'
;MEQITNVEQLAAGFYLVTTDVYKKKFLEQKNKRTQPTIGEVTGDWQQLPYLSLKENILLGVEKTKRPKLLSYVKLAEINPRLFTKQKNELSQIDKIKLQFVHLLLKENSIIYLHDCFDQMTVGQMQWLLGFCHQLVQKYSLRILLFSKNEQLLHSINIDEIL
;
A
#
# COMPACT_ATOMS: atom_id res chain seq x y z
N MET A 1 30.22 -0.15 -0.31
CA MET A 1 29.58 0.78 0.65
C MET A 1 28.23 1.16 0.05
N GLU A 2 27.14 0.51 0.46
CA GLU A 2 25.80 0.87 0.04
C GLU A 2 25.43 2.19 0.72
N GLN A 3 25.40 3.28 -0.05
CA GLN A 3 24.79 4.53 0.39
C GLN A 3 23.28 4.28 0.47
N ILE A 4 22.79 4.11 1.68
CA ILE A 4 21.36 3.89 1.93
C ILE A 4 20.67 5.25 1.80
N THR A 5 20.07 5.48 0.63
CA THR A 5 19.32 6.69 0.29
C THR A 5 18.13 6.85 1.24
N ASN A 6 17.93 8.06 1.77
CA ASN A 6 16.74 8.38 2.56
C ASN A 6 15.50 8.27 1.65
N VAL A 7 14.44 7.57 2.08
CA VAL A 7 13.24 7.31 1.26
C VAL A 7 12.60 8.59 0.72
N GLU A 8 12.70 9.71 1.44
CA GLU A 8 12.17 11.01 0.98
C GLU A 8 12.96 11.62 -0.17
N GLN A 9 14.23 11.25 -0.31
CA GLN A 9 15.11 11.70 -1.39
C GLN A 9 14.94 10.86 -2.65
N LEU A 10 14.28 9.69 -2.56
CA LEU A 10 13.90 8.94 -3.74
C LEU A 10 12.96 9.78 -4.61
N ALA A 11 13.05 9.59 -5.92
CA ALA A 11 12.02 10.08 -6.83
C ALA A 11 10.69 9.37 -6.57
N ALA A 12 9.60 9.89 -7.13
CA ALA A 12 8.38 9.08 -7.25
C ALA A 12 8.71 7.85 -8.11
N GLY A 13 8.31 6.67 -7.65
CA GLY A 13 8.74 5.41 -8.24
C GLY A 13 8.18 4.21 -7.49
N PHE A 14 8.15 3.07 -8.17
CA PHE A 14 7.85 1.77 -7.57
C PHE A 14 9.13 0.96 -7.39
N TYR A 15 9.54 0.81 -6.14
CA TYR A 15 10.81 0.22 -5.73
C TYR A 15 10.61 -1.17 -5.14
N LEU A 16 11.39 -2.16 -5.59
CA LEU A 16 11.48 -3.46 -4.91
C LEU A 16 12.64 -3.42 -3.93
N VAL A 17 12.36 -3.61 -2.64
CA VAL A 17 13.38 -3.66 -1.60
C VAL A 17 13.62 -5.11 -1.18
N THR A 18 14.84 -5.59 -1.42
CA THR A 18 15.22 -6.99 -1.19
C THR A 18 16.04 -7.17 0.09
N THR A 19 16.64 -6.09 0.61
CA THR A 19 17.56 -6.15 1.75
C THR A 19 16.87 -5.92 3.10
N ASP A 20 17.11 -6.81 4.06
CA ASP A 20 16.58 -6.68 5.43
C ASP A 20 17.16 -5.44 6.16
N VAL A 21 18.37 -5.01 5.77
CA VAL A 21 19.05 -3.83 6.32
C VAL A 21 18.27 -2.56 6.01
N TYR A 22 17.80 -2.42 4.77
CA TYR A 22 17.00 -1.27 4.36
C TYR A 22 15.64 -1.26 5.08
N LYS A 23 14.98 -2.43 5.17
CA LYS A 23 13.71 -2.59 5.90
C LYS A 23 13.81 -2.12 7.36
N LYS A 24 14.82 -2.59 8.09
CA LYS A 24 15.03 -2.21 9.50
C LYS A 24 15.23 -0.71 9.67
N LYS A 25 16.12 -0.10 8.87
CA LYS A 25 16.40 1.33 8.94
C LYS A 25 15.19 2.19 8.58
N PHE A 26 14.42 1.78 7.58
CA PHE A 26 13.18 2.45 7.20
C PHE A 26 12.16 2.46 8.35
N LEU A 27 11.96 1.32 9.02
CA LEU A 27 11.05 1.22 10.17
C LEU A 27 11.52 2.06 11.37
N GLU A 28 12.83 2.10 11.64
CA GLU A 28 13.41 2.98 12.66
C GLU A 28 13.16 4.47 12.37
N GLN A 29 13.22 4.87 11.09
CA GLN A 29 12.92 6.25 10.67
C GLN A 29 11.44 6.59 10.83
N LYS A 30 10.53 5.67 10.47
CA LYS A 30 9.08 5.82 10.67
C LYS A 30 8.75 6.09 12.14
N ASN A 31 9.30 5.30 13.06
CA ASN A 31 8.98 5.39 14.50
C ASN A 31 9.47 6.68 15.17
N LYS A 32 10.49 7.34 14.61
CA LYS A 32 11.04 8.60 15.15
C LYS A 32 10.28 9.85 14.69
N ARG A 33 9.33 9.71 13.76
CA ARG A 33 8.70 10.86 13.09
C ARG A 33 7.23 11.02 13.50
N THR A 34 6.83 12.28 13.64
CA THR A 34 5.47 12.71 14.02
C THR A 34 4.57 13.05 12.82
N GLN A 35 5.01 12.85 11.57
CA GLN A 35 4.25 13.26 10.38
C GLN A 35 3.57 12.10 9.62
N PRO A 36 2.35 12.32 9.10
CA PRO A 36 1.49 11.28 8.52
C PRO A 36 1.79 10.93 7.05
N THR A 37 3.00 11.15 6.54
CA THR A 37 3.32 10.97 5.11
C THR A 37 3.55 9.52 4.69
N ILE A 38 3.88 8.63 5.62
CA ILE A 38 4.21 7.22 5.36
C ILE A 38 3.03 6.31 5.70
N GLY A 39 2.53 5.61 4.68
CA GLY A 39 1.46 4.63 4.76
C GLY A 39 1.98 3.19 4.69
N GLU A 40 1.25 2.28 5.32
CA GLU A 40 1.57 0.84 5.37
C GLU A 40 0.45 0.05 4.71
N VAL A 41 0.84 -0.93 3.90
CA VAL A 41 -0.03 -1.94 3.32
C VAL A 41 0.53 -3.31 3.66
N THR A 42 -0.30 -4.14 4.30
CA THR A 42 0.11 -5.49 4.71
C THR A 42 -1.00 -6.51 4.44
N GLY A 43 -0.61 -7.78 4.27
CA GLY A 43 -1.56 -8.90 4.21
C GLY A 43 -2.35 -9.08 5.52
N ASP A 44 -1.75 -8.78 6.66
CA ASP A 44 -2.34 -8.95 7.99
C ASP A 44 -3.01 -7.66 8.51
N TRP A 45 -3.87 -7.07 7.68
CA TRP A 45 -4.55 -5.83 8.07
C TRP A 45 -5.58 -6.06 9.18
N GLN A 46 -5.32 -5.48 10.35
CA GLN A 46 -6.22 -5.53 11.50
C GLN A 46 -7.24 -4.39 11.45
N GLN A 47 -8.52 -4.77 11.45
CA GLN A 47 -9.65 -3.84 11.48
C GLN A 47 -10.19 -3.68 12.90
N LEU A 48 -10.66 -2.49 13.26
CA LEU A 48 -11.36 -2.27 14.51
C LEU A 48 -12.69 -3.01 14.49
N PRO A 49 -12.93 -3.99 15.40
CA PRO A 49 -14.03 -4.96 15.28
C PRO A 49 -15.41 -4.31 15.36
N TYR A 50 -15.55 -3.21 16.10
CA TYR A 50 -16.80 -2.48 16.31
C TYR A 50 -17.14 -1.46 15.20
N LEU A 51 -16.23 -1.19 14.25
CA LEU A 51 -16.48 -0.28 13.14
C LEU A 51 -16.92 -1.04 11.88
N SER A 52 -17.82 -0.46 11.09
CA SER A 52 -18.09 -0.95 9.73
C SER A 52 -16.82 -0.85 8.85
N LEU A 53 -16.84 -1.52 7.70
CA LEU A 53 -15.71 -1.47 6.76
C LEU A 53 -15.45 -0.05 6.27
N LYS A 54 -16.54 0.70 5.99
CA LYS A 54 -16.46 2.11 5.58
C LYS A 54 -15.86 2.97 6.68
N GLU A 55 -16.23 2.76 7.94
CA GLU A 55 -15.66 3.50 9.08
C GLU A 55 -14.19 3.17 9.30
N ASN A 56 -13.78 1.91 9.14
CA ASN A 56 -12.35 1.53 9.18
C ASN A 56 -11.53 2.29 8.12
N ILE A 57 -12.04 2.39 6.89
CA ILE A 57 -11.37 3.15 5.81
C ILE A 57 -11.32 4.64 6.11
N LEU A 58 -12.35 5.21 6.73
CA LEU A 58 -12.43 6.65 7.01
C LEU A 58 -11.76 7.06 8.33
N LEU A 59 -11.16 6.12 9.06
CA LEU A 59 -10.49 6.38 10.32
C LEU A 59 -9.37 7.41 10.13
N GLY A 60 -9.35 8.49 10.90
CA GLY A 60 -8.33 9.54 10.76
C GLY A 60 -8.34 10.30 9.42
N VAL A 61 -9.36 10.10 8.57
CA VAL A 61 -9.54 10.86 7.31
C VAL A 61 -10.32 12.14 7.58
N GLU A 62 -9.72 13.27 7.22
CA GLU A 62 -10.34 14.59 7.26
C GLU A 62 -11.67 14.62 6.49
N LYS A 63 -12.68 15.32 7.05
CA LYS A 63 -14.03 15.37 6.45
C LYS A 63 -14.02 15.88 5.00
N THR A 64 -13.14 16.83 4.70
CA THR A 64 -12.93 17.43 3.37
C THR A 64 -12.46 16.43 2.31
N LYS A 65 -11.77 15.35 2.71
CA LYS A 65 -11.22 14.32 1.80
C LYS A 65 -12.19 13.16 1.56
N ARG A 66 -13.18 12.96 2.45
CA ARG A 66 -14.17 11.86 2.37
C ARG A 66 -14.97 11.81 1.05
N PRO A 67 -15.32 12.92 0.38
CA PRO A 67 -15.99 12.87 -0.92
C PRO A 67 -15.20 12.10 -2.00
N LYS A 68 -13.86 12.01 -1.90
CA LYS A 68 -13.01 11.25 -2.84
C LYS A 68 -13.16 9.73 -2.69
N LEU A 69 -13.83 9.23 -1.66
CA LEU A 69 -13.95 7.80 -1.35
C LEU A 69 -14.44 6.98 -2.56
N LEU A 70 -15.52 7.43 -3.21
CA LEU A 70 -16.10 6.69 -4.33
C LEU A 70 -15.13 6.62 -5.52
N SER A 71 -14.37 7.68 -5.78
CA SER A 71 -13.37 7.73 -6.84
C SER A 71 -12.24 6.73 -6.59
N TYR A 72 -11.77 6.62 -5.35
CA TYR A 72 -10.72 5.66 -5.00
C TYR A 72 -11.22 4.22 -4.93
N VAL A 73 -12.45 3.98 -4.47
CA VAL A 73 -13.10 2.66 -4.55
C VAL A 73 -13.21 2.18 -5.99
N LYS A 74 -13.60 3.07 -6.91
CA LYS A 74 -13.65 2.77 -8.35
C LYS A 74 -12.25 2.52 -8.92
N LEU A 75 -11.27 3.35 -8.54
CA LEU A 75 -9.88 3.21 -8.99
C LEU A 75 -9.28 1.87 -8.57
N ALA A 76 -9.53 1.41 -7.35
CA ALA A 76 -9.07 0.12 -6.83
C ALA A 76 -9.94 -1.08 -7.29
N GLU A 77 -10.89 -0.84 -8.18
CA GLU A 77 -11.81 -1.87 -8.71
C GLU A 77 -12.49 -2.67 -7.59
N ILE A 78 -12.92 -1.97 -6.54
CA ILE A 78 -13.62 -2.57 -5.41
C ILE A 78 -15.10 -2.67 -5.76
N ASN A 79 -15.66 -3.88 -5.70
CA ASN A 79 -17.09 -4.08 -5.84
C ASN A 79 -17.81 -3.42 -4.64
N PRO A 80 -18.81 -2.54 -4.86
CA PRO A 80 -19.56 -1.90 -3.76
C PRO A 80 -20.21 -2.90 -2.78
N ARG A 81 -20.54 -4.12 -3.23
CA ARG A 81 -21.04 -5.20 -2.36
C ARG A 81 -20.02 -5.67 -1.31
N LEU A 82 -18.75 -5.32 -1.45
CA LEU A 82 -17.72 -5.60 -0.44
C LEU A 82 -18.03 -4.92 0.89
N PHE A 83 -18.66 -3.73 0.86
CA PHE A 83 -19.03 -2.99 2.07
C PHE A 83 -20.16 -3.63 2.87
N THR A 84 -20.85 -4.62 2.32
CA THR A 84 -21.89 -5.38 3.02
C THR A 84 -21.40 -6.74 3.53
N LYS A 85 -20.16 -7.14 3.20
CA LYS A 85 -19.57 -8.39 3.67
C LYS A 85 -19.17 -8.31 5.14
N GLN A 86 -19.16 -9.46 5.80
CA GLN A 86 -18.51 -9.58 7.11
C GLN A 86 -16.99 -9.52 6.95
N LYS A 87 -16.29 -9.04 7.99
CA LYS A 87 -14.84 -8.79 7.93
C LYS A 87 -14.02 -10.06 7.70
N ASN A 88 -14.49 -11.18 8.23
CA ASN A 88 -13.92 -12.51 8.06
C ASN A 88 -14.07 -13.06 6.62
N GLU A 89 -14.91 -12.44 5.78
CA GLU A 89 -15.12 -12.83 4.38
C GLU A 89 -14.24 -12.03 3.40
N LEU A 90 -13.39 -11.13 3.90
CA LEU A 90 -12.49 -10.33 3.08
C LEU A 90 -11.25 -11.15 2.72
N SER A 91 -11.06 -11.34 1.41
CA SER A 91 -9.82 -11.91 0.89
C SER A 91 -8.62 -10.99 1.16
N GLN A 92 -7.40 -11.53 1.08
CA GLN A 92 -6.19 -10.72 1.24
C GLN A 92 -6.13 -9.56 0.23
N ILE A 93 -6.54 -9.80 -1.02
CA ILE A 93 -6.57 -8.75 -2.04
C ILE A 93 -7.62 -7.67 -1.72
N ASP A 94 -8.78 -8.04 -1.18
CA ASP A 94 -9.78 -7.06 -0.73
C ASP A 94 -9.20 -6.15 0.37
N LYS A 95 -8.54 -6.75 1.37
CA LYS A 95 -7.88 -6.00 2.45
C LYS A 95 -6.82 -5.04 1.91
N ILE A 96 -6.01 -5.46 0.95
CA ILE A 96 -4.97 -4.63 0.34
C ILE A 96 -5.58 -3.47 -0.46
N LYS A 97 -6.61 -3.74 -1.27
CA LYS A 97 -7.35 -2.70 -2.00
C LYS A 97 -7.92 -1.63 -1.06
N LEU A 98 -8.51 -2.05 0.05
CA LEU A 98 -9.10 -1.14 1.04
C LEU A 98 -8.04 -0.29 1.76
N GLN A 99 -6.87 -0.88 2.07
CA GLN A 99 -5.74 -0.12 2.62
C GLN A 99 -5.26 0.95 1.64
N PHE A 100 -5.12 0.65 0.34
CA PHE A 100 -4.79 1.68 -0.64
C PHE A 100 -5.81 2.81 -0.69
N VAL A 101 -7.11 2.49 -0.67
CA VAL A 101 -8.15 3.53 -0.62
C VAL A 101 -7.99 4.42 0.62
N HIS A 102 -7.72 3.82 1.79
CA HIS A 102 -7.47 4.57 3.02
C HIS A 102 -6.25 5.50 2.90
N LEU A 103 -5.12 4.99 2.39
CA LEU A 103 -3.88 5.78 2.25
C LEU A 103 -4.02 6.91 1.21
N LEU A 104 -4.75 6.67 0.12
CA LEU A 104 -5.06 7.70 -0.88
C LEU A 104 -5.97 8.80 -0.32
N LEU A 105 -6.90 8.46 0.58
CA LEU A 105 -7.73 9.43 1.29
C LEU A 105 -6.94 10.27 2.28
N LYS A 106 -5.89 9.69 2.88
CA LYS A 106 -4.97 10.40 3.78
C LYS A 106 -3.88 11.17 3.06
N GLU A 107 -3.79 11.03 1.73
CA GLU A 107 -2.79 11.69 0.87
C GLU A 107 -1.36 11.32 1.27
N ASN A 108 -1.16 10.05 1.64
CA ASN A 108 0.15 9.48 1.89
C ASN A 108 0.99 9.54 0.60
N SER A 109 2.16 10.19 0.68
CA SER A 109 3.10 10.32 -0.44
C SER A 109 4.10 9.18 -0.52
N ILE A 110 4.29 8.44 0.58
CA ILE A 110 5.13 7.26 0.68
C ILE A 110 4.24 6.11 1.16
N ILE A 111 4.29 4.98 0.45
CA ILE A 111 3.59 3.76 0.82
C ILE A 111 4.61 2.63 0.84
N TYR A 112 4.60 1.80 1.87
CA TYR A 112 5.33 0.55 1.83
C TYR A 112 4.40 -0.66 1.94
N LEU A 113 4.79 -1.71 1.24
CA LEU A 113 4.11 -2.99 1.18
C LEU A 113 5.02 -4.04 1.79
N HIS A 114 4.46 -4.90 2.64
CA HIS A 114 5.14 -6.10 3.09
C HIS A 114 4.13 -7.23 3.32
N ASP A 115 4.58 -8.47 3.17
CA ASP A 115 3.78 -9.68 3.43
C ASP A 115 2.43 -9.66 2.65
N CYS A 116 2.46 -9.08 1.45
CA CYS A 116 1.26 -8.89 0.62
C CYS A 116 0.94 -10.09 -0.28
N PHE A 117 1.89 -10.99 -0.53
CA PHE A 117 1.76 -12.00 -1.59
C PHE A 117 1.44 -13.42 -1.10
N ASP A 118 1.50 -13.69 0.21
CA ASP A 118 1.48 -15.05 0.76
C ASP A 118 0.25 -15.90 0.37
N GLN A 119 -0.92 -15.29 0.15
CA GLN A 119 -2.15 -15.97 -0.26
C GLN A 119 -2.73 -15.42 -1.56
N MET A 120 -1.89 -14.77 -2.38
CA MET A 120 -2.31 -14.22 -3.67
C MET A 120 -2.14 -15.22 -4.82
N THR A 121 -3.13 -15.27 -5.71
CA THR A 121 -2.95 -15.91 -7.02
C THR A 121 -2.05 -15.05 -7.91
N VAL A 122 -1.44 -15.65 -8.93
CA VAL A 122 -0.62 -14.92 -9.92
C VAL A 122 -1.37 -13.72 -10.51
N GLY A 123 -2.65 -13.87 -10.83
CA GLY A 123 -3.48 -12.76 -11.34
C GLY A 123 -3.66 -11.63 -10.33
N GLN A 124 -3.78 -11.94 -9.04
CA GLN A 124 -3.85 -10.93 -7.98
C GLN A 124 -2.51 -10.23 -7.76
N MET A 125 -1.39 -10.95 -7.86
CA MET A 125 -0.05 -10.36 -7.81
C MET A 125 0.16 -9.40 -8.97
N GLN A 126 -0.15 -9.82 -10.19
CA GLN A 126 -0.06 -8.96 -11.39
C GLN A 126 -0.94 -7.73 -11.27
N TRP A 127 -2.16 -7.88 -10.76
CA TRP A 127 -3.04 -6.75 -10.48
C TRP A 127 -2.40 -5.77 -9.49
N LEU A 128 -1.85 -6.27 -8.38
CA LEU A 128 -1.23 -5.42 -7.35
C LEU A 128 -0.01 -4.65 -7.90
N LEU A 129 0.85 -5.33 -8.66
CA LEU A 129 2.03 -4.71 -9.27
C LEU A 129 1.63 -3.63 -10.29
N GLY A 130 0.66 -3.93 -11.17
CA GLY A 130 0.14 -2.97 -12.14
C GLY A 130 -0.55 -1.78 -11.46
N PHE A 131 -1.30 -2.04 -10.40
CA PHE A 131 -1.97 -1.00 -9.62
C PHE A 131 -0.98 -0.06 -8.94
N CYS A 132 0.06 -0.60 -8.29
CA CYS A 132 1.14 0.22 -7.71
C CYS A 132 1.80 1.11 -8.75
N HIS A 133 2.16 0.56 -9.91
CA HIS A 133 2.76 1.32 -11.00
C HIS A 133 1.82 2.44 -11.50
N GLN A 134 0.53 2.14 -11.68
CA GLN A 134 -0.47 3.14 -12.04
C GLN A 134 -0.56 4.29 -11.01
N LEU A 135 -0.51 3.97 -9.72
CA LEU A 135 -0.57 4.97 -8.65
C LEU A 135 0.65 5.88 -8.65
N VAL A 136 1.85 5.33 -8.88
CA VAL A 136 3.09 6.11 -9.01
C VAL A 136 2.96 7.14 -10.14
N GLN A 137 2.50 6.71 -11.32
CA GLN A 137 2.35 7.59 -12.48
C GLN A 137 1.28 8.67 -12.26
N LYS A 138 0.16 8.33 -11.62
CA LYS A 138 -0.98 9.24 -11.49
C LYS A 138 -0.87 10.21 -10.32
N TYR A 139 -0.21 9.82 -9.23
CA TYR A 139 -0.19 10.59 -7.98
C TYR A 139 1.23 10.90 -7.48
N SER A 140 2.27 10.57 -8.25
CA SER A 140 3.67 10.82 -7.91
C SER A 140 4.05 10.23 -6.54
N LEU A 141 3.59 9.01 -6.28
CA LEU A 141 3.87 8.30 -5.03
C LEU A 141 5.25 7.65 -5.04
N ARG A 142 5.78 7.42 -3.84
CA ARG A 142 6.91 6.52 -3.61
C ARG A 142 6.37 5.24 -3.02
N ILE A 143 6.46 4.14 -3.75
CA ILE A 143 5.96 2.84 -3.30
C ILE A 143 7.15 1.91 -3.09
N LEU A 144 7.31 1.37 -1.89
CA LEU A 144 8.38 0.43 -1.54
C LEU A 144 7.78 -0.95 -1.26
N LEU A 145 8.08 -1.91 -2.12
CA LEU A 145 7.67 -3.30 -1.95
C LEU A 145 8.79 -4.09 -1.28
N PHE A 146 8.60 -4.46 -0.03
CA PHE A 146 9.50 -5.35 0.69
C PHE A 146 9.14 -6.80 0.37
N SER A 147 9.99 -7.48 -0.40
CA SER A 147 9.80 -8.88 -0.72
C SER A 147 11.12 -9.57 -1.05
N LYS A 148 11.21 -10.85 -0.71
CA LYS A 148 12.30 -11.75 -1.09
C LYS A 148 11.91 -12.66 -2.27
N ASN A 149 10.75 -12.46 -2.87
CA ASN A 149 10.31 -13.27 -3.99
C ASN A 149 11.13 -12.89 -5.25
N GLU A 150 12.02 -13.79 -5.66
CA GLU A 150 12.92 -13.62 -6.81
C GLU A 150 12.16 -13.38 -8.13
N GLN A 151 10.92 -13.87 -8.26
CA GLN A 151 10.12 -13.65 -9.47
C GLN A 151 9.80 -12.17 -9.72
N LEU A 152 9.85 -11.34 -8.67
CA LEU A 152 9.58 -9.90 -8.76
C LEU A 152 10.74 -9.13 -9.39
N LEU A 153 11.97 -9.68 -9.38
CA LEU A 153 13.16 -9.04 -9.96
C LEU A 153 13.02 -8.80 -11.47
N HIS A 154 12.13 -9.55 -12.13
CA HIS A 154 11.88 -9.46 -13.57
C HIS A 154 10.56 -8.77 -13.91
N SER A 155 9.89 -8.15 -12.93
CA SER A 155 8.62 -7.46 -13.16
C SER A 155 8.82 -6.17 -13.96
N ILE A 156 8.06 -6.03 -15.05
CA ILE A 156 8.04 -4.80 -15.86
C ILE A 156 7.42 -3.59 -15.13
N ASN A 157 6.77 -3.81 -13.99
CA ASN A 157 6.11 -2.75 -13.23
C ASN A 157 7.02 -2.08 -12.21
N ILE A 158 8.13 -2.73 -11.83
CA ILE A 158 9.09 -2.20 -10.86
C ILE A 158 10.07 -1.29 -11.59
N ASP A 159 10.19 -0.06 -11.11
CA ASP A 159 11.05 0.96 -11.72
C ASP A 159 12.52 0.75 -11.31
N GLU A 160 12.78 0.32 -10.07
CA GLU A 160 14.13 0.14 -9.53
C GLU A 160 14.17 -0.88 -8.37
N ILE A 161 15.31 -1.54 -8.17
CA ILE A 161 15.56 -2.52 -7.10
C ILE A 161 16.56 -1.93 -6.09
N LEU A 162 16.24 -2.03 -4.79
CA LEU A 162 16.98 -1.51 -3.64
C LEU A 162 17.38 -2.59 -2.63
#